data_AF-A0A9P7QNX2-F1
#
_entry.id   AF-A0A9P7QNX2-F1
#
_cell.length_a   1.000
_cell.length_b   1.000
_cell.length_c   1.000
_cell.angle_alpha   90.00
_cell.angle_beta   90.00
_cell.angle_gamma   90.00
#
_symmetry.space_group_name_H-M   'P 1'
#
loop_
_entity.id
_entity.type
_entity.pdbx_description
1 polymer ?
#
loop_
_entity_poly.entity_id
_entity_poly.type
_entity_poly.pdbx_seq_one_letter_code
_entity_poly.pdbx_strand_id
1 'polypeptide(L)'
;MSGSTSAPAGSGNSASRQQHHLWLVTGPAGCGKTTVAEHLADTLKISFIEGDAYHPQSNIDKMSAGIPLTDADRWDWLTELRKQSISRIHDGADGAVVACSALKLKYRDVMRVAAYYDPSIRVHFVFLDASEEVLLKRVAERKGHYMGANMVKSQFESLERPTGDEVDVVTIDVSRSADEVKEDVVAKAKALLAAHTN
;
A
#
# COMPACT_ATOMS: atom_id res chain seq x y z
N MET A 1 -62.02 -25.28 -15.12
CA MET A 1 -60.99 -25.19 -14.06
C MET A 1 -59.64 -25.07 -14.74
N SER A 2 -59.19 -23.85 -14.98
CA SER A 2 -57.95 -23.55 -15.70
C SER A 2 -57.37 -22.27 -15.12
N GLY A 3 -56.17 -22.37 -14.57
CA GLY A 3 -55.46 -21.26 -13.94
C GLY A 3 -54.04 -21.69 -13.62
N SER A 4 -53.25 -21.93 -14.66
CA SER A 4 -51.80 -22.08 -14.60
C SER A 4 -51.18 -20.71 -14.31
N THR A 5 -50.57 -20.54 -13.14
CA THR A 5 -49.75 -19.36 -12.81
C THR A 5 -48.28 -19.73 -12.92
N SER A 6 -47.66 -19.32 -14.03
CA SER A 6 -46.21 -19.30 -14.22
C SER A 6 -45.57 -18.22 -13.34
N ALA A 7 -44.64 -18.60 -12.46
CA ALA A 7 -43.78 -17.67 -11.76
C ALA A 7 -42.76 -17.03 -12.73
N PRO A 8 -42.38 -15.74 -12.57
CA PRO A 8 -41.36 -15.15 -13.40
C PRO A 8 -39.99 -15.68 -12.95
N ALA A 9 -39.21 -16.18 -13.91
CA ALA A 9 -37.80 -16.48 -13.71
C ALA A 9 -37.06 -15.15 -13.47
N GLY A 10 -36.60 -14.94 -12.24
CA GLY A 10 -35.64 -13.88 -11.93
C GLY A 10 -34.33 -14.20 -12.62
N SER A 11 -34.05 -13.51 -13.73
CA SER A 11 -32.73 -13.48 -14.36
C SER A 11 -31.78 -12.75 -13.42
N GLY A 12 -31.20 -13.48 -12.46
CA GLY A 12 -30.06 -13.02 -11.69
C GLY A 12 -28.87 -12.91 -12.62
N ASN A 13 -28.68 -11.73 -13.22
CA ASN A 13 -27.45 -11.39 -13.91
C ASN A 13 -26.36 -11.31 -12.84
N SER A 14 -25.65 -12.41 -12.59
CA SER A 14 -24.43 -12.41 -11.80
C SER A 14 -23.33 -11.76 -12.63
N ALA A 15 -23.44 -10.45 -12.86
CA ALA A 15 -22.28 -9.66 -13.25
C ALA A 15 -21.24 -9.89 -12.15
N SER A 16 -20.12 -10.54 -12.49
CA SER A 16 -18.97 -10.62 -11.61
C SER A 16 -18.69 -9.19 -11.13
N ARG A 17 -18.86 -8.92 -9.83
CA ARG A 17 -18.51 -7.60 -9.29
C ARG A 17 -17.04 -7.39 -9.65
N GLN A 18 -16.75 -6.33 -10.42
CA GLN A 18 -15.39 -6.00 -10.77
C GLN A 18 -14.60 -5.84 -9.47
N GLN A 19 -13.55 -6.64 -9.32
CA GLN A 19 -12.69 -6.62 -8.15
C GLN A 19 -11.66 -5.51 -8.34
N HIS A 20 -11.55 -4.62 -7.36
CA HIS A 20 -10.54 -3.56 -7.35
C HIS A 20 -9.38 -3.97 -6.46
N HIS A 21 -8.17 -3.55 -6.83
CA HIS A 21 -6.95 -3.90 -6.10
C HIS A 21 -6.27 -2.64 -5.55
N LEU A 22 -6.09 -2.61 -4.23
CA LEU A 22 -5.37 -1.57 -3.51
C LEU A 22 -4.01 -2.11 -3.05
N TRP A 23 -2.93 -1.61 -3.63
CA TRP A 23 -1.55 -2.04 -3.38
C TRP A 23 -0.82 -1.04 -2.50
N LEU A 24 -0.38 -1.45 -1.32
CA LEU A 24 0.41 -0.61 -0.42
C LEU A 24 1.87 -1.02 -0.51
N VAL A 25 2.69 -0.16 -1.13
CA VAL A 25 4.14 -0.32 -1.14
C VAL A 25 4.69 0.30 0.14
N THR A 26 5.13 -0.57 1.05
CA THR A 26 5.51 -0.25 2.43
C THR A 26 6.96 -0.61 2.73
N GLY A 27 7.50 -0.04 3.81
CA GLY A 27 8.88 -0.23 4.25
C GLY A 27 9.51 1.07 4.75
N PRO A 28 10.68 0.99 5.41
CA PRO A 28 11.32 2.16 6.01
C PRO A 28 11.81 3.21 4.98
N ALA A 29 12.23 4.37 5.44
CA ALA A 29 12.81 5.41 4.60
C ALA A 29 14.03 4.86 3.85
N GLY A 30 14.21 5.30 2.59
CA GLY A 30 15.34 4.85 1.76
C GLY A 30 15.16 3.47 1.10
N CYS A 31 14.09 2.71 1.38
CA CYS A 31 13.88 1.40 0.73
C CYS A 31 13.35 1.48 -0.72
N GLY A 32 12.94 2.66 -1.19
CA GLY A 32 12.53 2.88 -2.59
C GLY A 32 11.02 2.84 -2.85
N LYS A 33 10.17 3.01 -1.83
CA LYS A 33 8.69 2.97 -1.95
C LYS A 33 8.14 3.73 -3.16
N THR A 34 8.39 5.04 -3.26
CA THR A 34 7.87 5.89 -4.35
C THR A 34 8.25 5.34 -5.72
N THR A 35 9.54 5.05 -5.95
CA THR A 35 10.04 4.50 -7.22
C THR A 35 9.38 3.16 -7.59
N VAL A 36 9.21 2.27 -6.62
CA VAL A 36 8.56 0.97 -6.85
C VAL A 36 7.05 1.14 -7.08
N ALA A 37 6.41 2.02 -6.32
CA ALA A 37 4.97 2.27 -6.38
C ALA A 37 4.55 2.93 -7.70
N GLU A 38 5.30 3.95 -8.15
CA GLU A 38 5.11 4.59 -9.45
C GLU A 38 5.23 3.57 -10.58
N HIS A 39 6.31 2.78 -10.57
CA HIS A 39 6.52 1.77 -11.59
C HIS A 39 5.43 0.69 -11.62
N LEU A 40 4.97 0.24 -10.44
CA LEU A 40 3.88 -0.72 -10.34
C LEU A 40 2.56 -0.13 -10.86
N ALA A 41 2.26 1.12 -10.49
CA ALA A 41 1.06 1.83 -10.94
C ALA A 41 1.04 2.00 -12.46
N ASP A 42 2.16 2.44 -13.05
CA ASP A 42 2.32 2.59 -14.50
C ASP A 42 2.15 1.25 -15.22
N THR A 43 2.74 0.19 -14.68
CA THR A 43 2.69 -1.15 -15.27
C THR A 43 1.29 -1.74 -15.24
N LEU A 44 0.57 -1.55 -14.13
CA LEU A 44 -0.81 -2.02 -13.96
C LEU A 44 -1.84 -1.05 -14.57
N LYS A 45 -1.42 0.15 -14.97
CA LYS A 45 -2.27 1.25 -15.46
C LYS A 45 -3.35 1.66 -14.47
N ILE A 46 -2.99 1.74 -13.18
CA ILE A 46 -3.88 2.15 -12.09
C ILE A 46 -3.36 3.41 -11.39
N SER A 47 -4.17 4.00 -10.52
CA SER A 47 -3.82 5.28 -9.87
C SER A 47 -2.62 5.13 -8.93
N PHE A 48 -1.66 6.06 -8.99
CA PHE A 48 -0.62 6.21 -7.96
C PHE A 48 -1.01 7.29 -6.93
N ILE A 49 -0.69 7.02 -5.66
CA ILE A 49 -0.90 7.93 -4.52
C ILE A 49 0.40 8.00 -3.70
N GLU A 50 1.01 9.17 -3.63
CA GLU A 50 2.13 9.44 -2.72
C GLU A 50 1.59 9.70 -1.30
N GLY A 51 1.80 8.76 -0.39
CA GLY A 51 1.22 8.82 0.96
C GLY A 51 1.78 9.95 1.80
N ASP A 52 3.03 10.34 1.62
CA ASP A 52 3.65 11.44 2.37
C ASP A 52 2.97 12.79 2.07
N ALA A 53 2.30 12.93 0.91
CA ALA A 53 1.55 14.12 0.52
C ALA A 53 0.26 14.34 1.33
N TYR A 54 -0.21 13.33 2.07
CA TYR A 54 -1.44 13.40 2.87
C TYR A 54 -1.17 13.63 4.36
N HIS A 55 0.09 13.87 4.74
CA HIS A 55 0.39 14.24 6.12
C HIS A 55 -0.25 15.60 6.47
N PRO A 56 -0.89 15.72 7.65
CA PRO A 56 -1.31 17.02 8.14
C PRO A 56 -0.07 17.89 8.39
N GLN A 57 -0.25 19.22 8.33
CA GLN A 57 0.85 20.17 8.51
C GLN A 57 1.61 19.95 9.83
N SER A 58 0.91 19.59 10.90
CA SER A 58 1.51 19.25 12.20
C SER A 58 2.52 18.10 12.12
N ASN A 59 2.30 17.10 11.27
CA ASN A 59 3.23 16.00 11.07
C ASN A 59 4.43 16.44 10.25
N ILE A 60 4.19 17.23 9.20
CA ILE A 60 5.25 17.81 8.37
C ILE A 60 6.18 18.65 9.25
N ASP A 61 5.63 19.49 10.12
CA ASP A 61 6.37 20.35 11.03
C ASP A 61 7.25 19.51 11.98
N LYS A 62 6.69 18.47 12.62
CA LYS A 62 7.44 17.55 13.49
C LYS A 62 8.58 16.86 12.73
N MET A 63 8.31 16.27 11.57
CA MET A 63 9.32 15.60 10.77
C MET A 63 10.41 16.57 10.29
N SER A 64 10.03 17.81 9.93
CA SER A 64 10.98 18.87 9.52
C SER A 64 11.91 19.29 10.67
N ALA A 65 11.41 19.24 11.90
CA ALA A 65 12.18 19.48 13.12
C ALA A 65 12.98 18.26 13.59
N GLY A 66 12.94 17.13 12.86
CA GLY A 66 13.59 15.89 13.26
C GLY A 66 12.93 15.17 14.45
N ILE A 67 11.69 15.53 14.77
CA ILE A 67 10.89 14.93 15.83
C ILE A 67 10.15 13.72 15.25
N PRO A 68 10.37 12.49 15.74
CA PRO A 68 9.64 11.32 15.27
C PRO A 68 8.14 11.45 15.54
N LEU A 69 7.31 11.04 14.58
CA LEU A 69 5.87 10.97 14.79
C LEU A 69 5.53 9.85 15.78
N THR A 70 4.49 10.06 16.57
CA THR A 70 3.88 9.06 17.46
C THR A 70 2.79 8.27 16.74
N ASP A 71 2.20 7.28 17.41
CA ASP A 71 1.03 6.58 16.87
C ASP A 71 -0.16 7.54 16.68
N ALA A 72 -0.40 8.42 17.65
CA ALA A 72 -1.49 9.39 17.63
C ALA A 72 -1.40 10.34 16.42
N ASP A 73 -0.18 10.75 16.08
CA ASP A 73 0.09 11.60 14.91
C ASP A 73 -0.28 10.91 13.58
N ARG A 74 -0.25 9.58 13.54
CA ARG A 74 -0.42 8.81 12.29
C ARG A 74 -1.85 8.40 12.01
N TRP A 75 -2.75 8.41 13.00
CA TRP A 75 -4.12 7.89 12.82
C TRP A 75 -4.92 8.65 11.78
N ASP A 76 -4.91 9.98 11.86
CA ASP A 76 -5.64 10.82 10.90
C ASP A 76 -5.04 10.69 9.50
N TRP A 77 -3.71 10.66 9.41
CA TRP A 77 -3.00 10.47 8.14
C TRP A 77 -3.34 9.14 7.46
N LEU A 78 -3.27 8.01 8.17
CA LEU A 78 -3.59 6.69 7.62
C LEU A 78 -5.07 6.56 7.25
N THR A 79 -5.95 7.15 8.06
CA THR A 79 -7.39 7.18 7.80
C THR A 79 -7.72 7.98 6.55
N GLU A 80 -7.11 9.15 6.38
CA GLU A 80 -7.26 9.98 5.19
C GLU A 80 -6.69 9.27 3.96
N LEU A 81 -5.52 8.63 4.07
CA LEU A 81 -4.91 7.89 2.96
C LEU A 81 -5.80 6.73 2.50
N ARG A 82 -6.39 5.97 3.44
CA ARG A 82 -7.39 4.93 3.11
C ARG A 82 -8.59 5.54 2.38
N LYS A 83 -9.17 6.62 2.92
CA LYS A 83 -10.35 7.27 2.35
C LYS A 83 -10.08 7.74 0.91
N GLN A 84 -8.93 8.37 0.67
CA GLN A 84 -8.52 8.85 -0.64
C GLN A 84 -8.29 7.69 -1.61
N SER A 85 -7.69 6.59 -1.14
CA SER A 85 -7.52 5.37 -1.94
C SER A 85 -8.85 4.79 -2.40
N ILE A 86 -9.84 4.72 -1.51
CA ILE A 86 -11.20 4.25 -1.82
C ILE A 86 -11.89 5.22 -2.80
N SER A 87 -11.79 6.54 -2.55
CA SER A 87 -12.38 7.55 -3.43
C SER A 87 -11.88 7.42 -4.87
N ARG A 88 -10.57 7.25 -5.08
CA ARG A 88 -10.01 7.09 -6.43
C ARG A 88 -10.58 5.88 -7.15
N ILE A 89 -10.79 4.78 -6.43
CA ILE A 89 -11.41 3.57 -6.99
C ILE A 89 -12.87 3.85 -7.36
N HIS A 90 -13.63 4.51 -6.48
CA HIS A 90 -15.03 4.87 -6.74
C HIS A 90 -15.20 5.91 -7.86
N ASP A 91 -14.19 6.75 -8.09
CA ASP A 91 -14.14 7.73 -9.18
C ASP A 91 -13.77 7.09 -10.54
N GLY A 92 -13.73 5.75 -10.62
CA GLY A 92 -13.58 4.99 -11.85
C GLY A 92 -12.20 4.40 -12.10
N ALA A 93 -11.27 4.45 -11.13
CA ALA A 93 -10.00 3.74 -11.26
C ALA A 93 -10.18 2.24 -11.02
N ASP A 94 -9.55 1.41 -11.87
CA ASP A 94 -9.56 -0.06 -11.71
C ASP A 94 -8.84 -0.53 -10.43
N GLY A 95 -8.04 0.34 -9.81
CA GLY A 95 -7.34 0.11 -8.56
C GLY A 95 -6.48 1.31 -8.17
N ALA A 96 -5.67 1.14 -7.12
CA ALA A 96 -4.68 2.14 -6.71
C ALA A 96 -3.41 1.48 -6.14
N VAL A 97 -2.27 2.14 -6.33
CA VAL A 97 -1.00 1.87 -5.65
C VAL A 97 -0.67 3.07 -4.76
N VAL A 98 -0.32 2.80 -3.51
CA VAL A 98 0.02 3.82 -2.52
C VAL A 98 1.42 3.56 -1.99
N ALA A 99 2.30 4.56 -2.05
CA ALA A 99 3.53 4.55 -1.28
C ALA A 99 3.21 4.99 0.16
N CYS A 100 3.41 4.13 1.15
CA CYS A 100 3.07 4.43 2.54
C CYS A 100 3.99 3.67 3.49
N SER A 101 4.56 4.34 4.50
CA SER A 101 5.49 3.67 5.41
C SER A 101 4.85 2.53 6.21
N ALA A 102 3.58 2.62 6.61
CA ALA A 102 2.77 1.57 7.29
C ALA A 102 3.58 0.48 8.05
N LEU A 103 4.48 0.92 8.94
CA LEU A 103 5.56 0.09 9.50
C LEU A 103 5.09 -0.90 10.58
N LYS A 104 3.92 -0.65 11.19
CA LYS A 104 3.34 -1.47 12.26
C LYS A 104 2.16 -2.28 11.75
N LEU A 105 1.89 -3.44 12.36
CA LEU A 105 0.72 -4.28 12.03
C LEU A 105 -0.56 -3.45 12.11
N LYS A 106 -0.73 -2.72 13.21
CA LYS A 106 -1.90 -1.85 13.41
C LYS A 106 -2.05 -0.75 12.35
N TYR A 107 -0.97 -0.31 11.70
CA TYR A 107 -1.06 0.66 10.61
C TYR A 107 -1.55 -0.01 9.32
N ARG A 108 -1.09 -1.24 9.07
CA ARG A 108 -1.57 -2.07 7.97
C ARG A 108 -3.05 -2.41 8.17
N ASP A 109 -3.48 -2.71 9.39
CA ASP A 109 -4.88 -2.96 9.73
C ASP A 109 -5.78 -1.75 9.42
N VAL A 110 -5.31 -0.53 9.70
CA VAL A 110 -6.05 0.69 9.30
C VAL A 110 -6.29 0.70 7.79
N MET A 111 -5.35 0.25 6.96
CA MET A 111 -5.55 0.17 5.51
C MET A 111 -6.46 -1.00 5.11
N ARG A 112 -6.34 -2.17 5.76
CA ARG A 112 -7.18 -3.36 5.52
C ARG A 112 -8.67 -3.10 5.71
N VAL A 113 -9.03 -2.15 6.58
CA VAL A 113 -10.41 -1.69 6.76
C VAL A 113 -11.09 -1.25 5.44
N ALA A 114 -10.33 -0.89 4.40
CA ALA A 114 -10.89 -0.64 3.07
C ALA A 114 -11.72 -1.83 2.55
N ALA A 115 -11.21 -3.05 2.65
CA ALA A 115 -11.91 -4.26 2.21
C ALA A 115 -13.11 -4.62 3.11
N TYR A 116 -13.13 -4.15 4.36
CA TYR A 116 -14.27 -4.32 5.25
C TYR A 116 -15.45 -3.42 4.86
N TYR A 117 -15.16 -2.15 4.50
CA TYR A 117 -16.19 -1.22 4.05
C TYR A 117 -16.67 -1.50 2.63
N ASP A 118 -15.77 -1.97 1.76
CA ASP A 118 -16.09 -2.31 0.38
C ASP A 118 -15.52 -3.68 0.01
N PRO A 119 -16.35 -4.75 0.03
CA PRO A 119 -15.93 -6.10 -0.33
C PRO A 119 -15.48 -6.26 -1.79
N SER A 120 -15.67 -5.26 -2.66
CA SER A 120 -15.10 -5.28 -4.01
C SER A 120 -13.59 -4.99 -4.01
N ILE A 121 -13.06 -4.36 -2.96
CA ILE A 121 -11.65 -3.99 -2.81
C ILE A 121 -10.87 -5.12 -2.14
N ARG A 122 -9.79 -5.57 -2.77
CA ARG A 122 -8.74 -6.39 -2.13
C ARG A 122 -7.53 -5.52 -1.81
N VAL A 123 -7.05 -5.63 -0.58
CA VAL A 123 -5.83 -4.95 -0.12
C VAL A 123 -4.65 -5.91 -0.23
N HIS A 124 -3.53 -5.42 -0.77
CA HIS A 124 -2.27 -6.13 -0.89
C HIS A 124 -1.15 -5.24 -0.36
N PHE A 125 -0.16 -5.82 0.31
CA PHE A 125 1.02 -5.09 0.76
C PHE A 125 2.26 -5.64 0.06
N VAL A 126 3.10 -4.73 -0.43
CA VAL A 126 4.45 -5.01 -0.91
C VAL A 126 5.41 -4.42 0.12
N PHE A 127 5.95 -5.27 0.99
CA PHE A 127 6.87 -4.86 2.04
C PHE A 127 8.31 -4.91 1.53
N LEU A 128 8.89 -3.74 1.30
CA LEU A 128 10.27 -3.55 0.85
C LEU A 128 11.22 -3.64 2.06
N ASP A 129 11.92 -4.77 2.15
CA ASP A 129 12.77 -5.09 3.29
C ASP A 129 14.26 -5.01 2.96
N ALA A 130 15.03 -4.45 3.87
CA ALA A 130 16.49 -4.43 3.83
C ALA A 130 17.02 -4.27 5.26
N SER A 131 18.31 -4.50 5.47
CA SER A 131 18.93 -4.20 6.76
C SER A 131 19.02 -2.69 6.99
N GLU A 132 19.13 -2.29 8.27
CA GLU A 132 19.33 -0.90 8.64
C GLU A 132 20.60 -0.33 7.99
N GLU A 133 21.69 -1.11 7.95
CA GLU A 133 22.94 -0.66 7.35
C GLU A 133 22.80 -0.33 5.85
N VAL A 134 22.05 -1.16 5.11
CA VAL A 134 21.77 -0.94 3.69
C VAL A 134 21.00 0.36 3.49
N LEU A 135 19.96 0.60 4.29
CA LEU A 135 19.15 1.81 4.16
C LEU A 135 19.90 3.07 4.59
N LEU A 136 20.69 3.00 5.66
CA LEU A 136 21.56 4.10 6.10
C LEU A 136 22.57 4.47 5.01
N LYS A 137 23.20 3.48 4.36
CA LYS A 137 24.11 3.71 3.24
C LYS A 137 23.40 4.43 2.08
N ARG A 138 22.20 3.96 1.69
CA ARG A 138 21.41 4.55 0.60
C ARG A 138 21.02 5.99 0.86
N VAL A 139 20.59 6.32 2.08
CA VAL A 139 20.21 7.71 2.41
C VAL A 139 21.44 8.63 2.53
N ALA A 140 22.59 8.10 2.94
CA ALA A 140 23.84 8.87 3.01
C ALA A 140 24.39 9.26 1.62
N GLU A 141 24.22 8.39 0.62
CA GLU A 141 24.63 8.64 -0.76
C GLU A 141 23.76 9.72 -1.45
N ARG A 142 22.55 9.97 -0.94
CA ARG A 142 21.69 11.09 -1.38
C ARG A 142 22.21 12.39 -0.78
N LYS A 143 23.03 13.12 -1.54
CA LYS A 143 23.60 14.42 -1.14
C LYS A 143 22.52 15.33 -0.53
N GLY A 144 22.75 15.83 0.68
CA GLY A 144 21.92 16.86 1.32
C GLY A 144 20.92 16.41 2.40
N HIS A 145 20.82 15.11 2.71
CA HIS A 145 19.79 14.60 3.63
C HIS A 145 20.34 14.00 4.94
N TYR A 146 20.98 14.80 5.80
CA TYR A 146 21.31 14.37 7.19
C TYR A 146 20.05 13.89 7.95
N MET A 147 18.88 14.47 7.63
CA MET A 147 17.57 14.02 8.13
C MET A 147 17.23 12.57 7.75
N GLY A 148 17.80 12.04 6.66
CA GLY A 148 17.54 10.69 6.18
C GLY A 148 18.01 9.61 7.15
N ALA A 149 19.19 9.77 7.77
CA ALA A 149 19.73 8.77 8.69
C ALA A 149 18.92 8.67 10.00
N ASN A 150 18.55 9.80 10.60
CA ASN A 150 17.71 9.82 11.80
C ASN A 150 16.31 9.27 11.51
N MET A 151 15.74 9.58 10.33
CA MET A 151 14.47 9.02 9.89
C MET A 151 14.55 7.49 9.77
N VAL A 152 15.59 6.94 9.13
CA VAL A 152 15.81 5.48 9.03
C VAL A 152 15.83 4.83 10.42
N LYS A 153 16.66 5.36 11.35
CA LYS A 153 16.76 4.84 12.71
C LYS A 153 15.41 4.79 13.43
N SER A 154 14.71 5.94 13.46
CA SER A 154 13.40 6.06 14.12
C SER A 154 12.34 5.13 13.52
N GLN A 155 12.41 4.88 12.20
CA GLN A 155 11.51 3.97 11.51
C GLN A 155 11.86 2.50 11.76
N PHE A 156 13.14 2.14 11.87
CA PHE A 156 13.57 0.80 12.29
C PHE A 156 13.15 0.48 13.72
N GLU A 157 13.27 1.43 14.65
CA GLU A 157 12.78 1.29 16.02
C GLU A 157 11.26 1.05 16.07
N SER A 158 10.52 1.62 15.11
CA SER A 158 9.06 1.45 15.00
C SER A 158 8.65 0.27 14.11
N LEU A 159 9.58 -0.44 13.50
CA LEU A 159 9.30 -1.44 12.46
C LEU A 159 8.81 -2.74 13.07
N GLU A 160 7.58 -3.12 12.76
CA GLU A 160 7.04 -4.45 13.00
C GLU A 160 7.00 -5.18 11.66
N ARG A 161 8.08 -5.94 11.39
CA ARG A 161 8.19 -6.75 10.17
C ARG A 161 6.97 -7.68 10.05
N PRO A 162 6.37 -7.80 8.85
CA PRO A 162 5.22 -8.68 8.66
C PRO A 162 5.51 -10.13 9.05
N THR A 163 4.54 -10.78 9.68
CA THR A 163 4.62 -12.21 10.04
C THR A 163 3.90 -13.07 9.01
N GLY A 164 4.04 -14.40 9.13
CA GLY A 164 3.35 -15.35 8.24
C GLY A 164 1.81 -15.32 8.34
N ASP A 165 1.25 -14.69 9.38
CA ASP A 165 -0.20 -14.53 9.54
C ASP A 165 -0.76 -13.42 8.63
N GLU A 166 0.10 -12.52 8.15
CA GLU A 166 -0.28 -11.45 7.23
C GLU A 166 -0.22 -11.93 5.77
N VAL A 167 -1.15 -12.81 5.41
CA VAL A 167 -1.22 -13.50 4.11
C VAL A 167 -1.41 -12.57 2.89
N ASP A 168 -1.80 -11.32 3.13
CA ASP A 168 -1.93 -10.25 2.14
C ASP A 168 -0.63 -9.45 1.94
N VAL A 169 0.46 -9.84 2.61
CA VAL A 169 1.77 -9.18 2.52
C VAL A 169 2.77 -10.03 1.74
N VAL A 170 3.39 -9.40 0.75
CA VAL A 170 4.52 -9.94 0.01
C VAL A 170 5.78 -9.16 0.38
N THR A 171 6.73 -9.84 1.01
CA THR A 171 8.04 -9.27 1.33
C THR A 171 8.99 -9.37 0.13
N ILE A 172 9.68 -8.27 -0.16
CA ILE A 172 10.67 -8.15 -1.24
C ILE A 172 11.97 -7.68 -0.61
N ASP A 173 13.03 -8.48 -0.75
CA ASP A 173 14.38 -8.02 -0.42
C ASP A 173 14.81 -6.96 -1.43
N VAL A 174 15.07 -5.75 -0.92
CA VAL A 174 15.52 -4.62 -1.71
C VAL A 174 17.01 -4.37 -1.60
N SER A 175 17.82 -5.30 -1.08
CA SER A 175 19.29 -5.21 -1.10
C SER A 175 19.89 -5.23 -2.52
N ARG A 176 19.08 -5.65 -3.50
CA ARG A 176 19.36 -5.76 -4.94
C ARG A 176 19.23 -4.43 -5.69
N SER A 177 19.44 -4.45 -7.01
CA SER A 177 19.27 -3.25 -7.85
C SER A 177 17.79 -2.81 -7.94
N ALA A 178 17.56 -1.54 -8.24
CA ALA A 178 16.19 -1.01 -8.33
C ALA A 178 15.38 -1.67 -9.47
N ASP A 179 16.04 -2.04 -10.58
CA ASP A 179 15.37 -2.70 -11.71
C ASP A 179 14.92 -4.12 -11.35
N GLU A 180 15.79 -4.92 -10.72
CA GLU A 180 15.42 -6.26 -10.24
C GLU A 180 14.27 -6.22 -9.22
N VAL A 181 14.28 -5.25 -8.31
CA VAL A 181 13.20 -5.07 -7.32
C VAL A 181 11.88 -4.74 -8.01
N LYS A 182 11.89 -3.81 -8.97
CA LYS A 182 10.69 -3.44 -9.74
C LYS A 182 10.12 -4.63 -10.51
N GLU A 183 10.96 -5.40 -11.18
CA GLU A 183 10.55 -6.59 -11.93
C GLU A 183 9.94 -7.66 -11.02
N ASP A 184 10.56 -7.93 -9.87
CA ASP A 184 10.07 -8.90 -8.87
C ASP A 184 8.70 -8.47 -8.32
N VAL A 185 8.53 -7.19 -7.98
CA VAL A 185 7.25 -6.63 -7.50
C VAL A 185 6.16 -6.79 -8.55
N VAL A 186 6.44 -6.44 -9.81
CA VAL A 186 5.48 -6.58 -10.92
C VAL A 186 5.11 -8.05 -11.15
N ALA A 187 6.10 -8.96 -11.13
CA ALA A 187 5.87 -10.38 -11.33
C ALA A 187 4.93 -10.95 -10.25
N LYS A 188 5.18 -10.62 -8.97
CA LYS A 188 4.34 -11.07 -7.86
C LYS A 188 2.95 -10.43 -7.88
N ALA A 189 2.84 -9.15 -8.21
CA ALA A 189 1.55 -8.49 -8.35
C ALA A 189 0.70 -9.15 -9.45
N LYS A 190 1.28 -9.43 -10.62
CA LYS A 190 0.60 -10.15 -11.71
C LYS A 190 0.17 -11.56 -11.33
N ALA A 191 1.02 -12.30 -10.62
CA ALA A 191 0.68 -13.64 -10.13
C ALA A 191 -0.51 -13.60 -9.17
N LEU A 192 -0.54 -12.63 -8.25
CA LEU A 192 -1.67 -12.41 -7.35
C LEU A 192 -2.93 -12.03 -8.12
N LEU A 193 -2.87 -11.11 -9.10
CA LEU A 193 -4.04 -10.76 -9.93
C LEU A 193 -4.60 -11.98 -10.66
N ALA A 194 -3.73 -12.82 -11.25
CA ALA A 194 -4.14 -14.04 -11.94
C ALA A 194 -4.81 -15.06 -11.00
N ALA A 195 -4.30 -15.21 -9.77
CA ALA A 195 -4.90 -16.09 -8.76
C ALA A 195 -6.31 -15.67 -8.32
N HIS A 196 -6.67 -14.39 -8.51
CA HIS A 196 -7.96 -13.82 -8.13
C HIS A 196 -8.95 -13.67 -9.29
N THR A 197 -8.52 -13.99 -10.52
CA THR A 197 -9.37 -13.95 -11.72
C THR A 197 -10.01 -15.33 -12.00
N ASN A 198 -9.52 -16.39 -11.36
CA ASN A 198 -10.03 -17.76 -11.42
C ASN A 198 -10.96 -18.08 -10.24
#